data_AF-L9WX31-F1
#
_entry.id   AF-L9WX31-F1
#
_cell.length_a   1.000
_cell.length_b   1.000
_cell.length_c   1.000
_cell.angle_alpha   90.00
_cell.angle_beta   90.00
_cell.angle_gamma   90.00
#
_symmetry.space_group_name_H-M   'P 1'
#
loop_
_entity.id
_entity.type
_entity.pdbx_description
1 polymer ?
#
loop_
_entity_poly.entity_id
_entity_poly.type
_entity_poly.pdbx_seq_one_letter_code
_entity_poly.pdbx_strand_id
1 'polypeptide(L)'
;METPLRSSVDTVVADTSRAFGTFVGLLWLCVLVGIVATRAVDTASVQFVGPVELLWAATFVVAALGTTWLEGGGYERLGADPDGGPTFAWLVVLFVPLAFLPLWLASTRLLGEPTVPNIPFVLFATLLSGWLAFYGGLERLDLESDDFTRVFGYVVALGVPIAGAAWLFDDGTVVSDPVAAALAIVVQAAACWLGVVRRGR
;
A
#
# COMPACT_ATOMS: atom_id res chain seq x y z
N MET A 1 25.37 -19.30 31.55
CA MET A 1 25.99 -18.40 30.55
C MET A 1 25.48 -18.84 29.18
N GLU A 2 24.30 -18.37 28.76
CA GLU A 2 23.61 -18.79 27.52
C GLU A 2 23.18 -17.59 26.65
N THR A 3 23.71 -16.40 26.95
CA THR A 3 23.30 -15.12 26.37
C THR A 3 23.89 -14.70 25.00
N PRO A 4 24.95 -15.28 24.42
CA PRO A 4 25.51 -14.77 23.15
C PRO A 4 24.82 -15.28 21.88
N LEU A 5 24.13 -16.43 21.93
CA LEU A 5 23.47 -17.01 20.75
C LEU A 5 22.16 -16.31 20.40
N ARG A 6 21.38 -15.92 21.42
CA ARG A 6 20.07 -15.28 21.22
C ARG A 6 20.20 -13.89 20.59
N SER A 7 21.17 -13.10 21.05
CA SER A 7 21.46 -11.79 20.46
C SER A 7 21.91 -11.87 19.01
N SER A 8 22.65 -12.92 18.63
CA SER A 8 23.09 -13.10 17.24
C SER A 8 21.95 -13.49 16.30
N VAL A 9 20.99 -14.28 16.78
CA VAL A 9 19.81 -14.67 15.99
C VAL A 9 18.88 -13.49 15.77
N ASP A 10 18.63 -12.70 16.82
CA ASP A 10 17.73 -11.53 16.73
C ASP A 10 18.25 -10.49 15.73
N THR A 11 19.56 -10.23 15.69
CA THR A 11 20.17 -9.33 14.69
C THR A 11 20.02 -9.86 13.26
N VAL A 12 20.32 -11.14 13.04
CA VAL A 12 20.23 -11.74 11.69
C VAL A 12 18.79 -11.74 11.17
N VAL A 13 17.82 -12.01 12.06
CA VAL A 13 16.39 -11.96 11.70
C VAL A 13 15.97 -10.54 11.36
N ALA A 14 16.38 -9.54 12.15
CA ALA A 14 16.08 -8.15 11.89
C ALA A 14 16.65 -7.69 10.54
N ASP A 15 17.94 -7.96 10.29
CA ASP A 15 18.63 -7.59 9.04
C ASP A 15 17.98 -8.27 7.83
N THR A 16 17.64 -9.57 7.94
CA THR A 16 16.97 -10.32 6.87
C THR A 16 15.56 -9.77 6.60
N SER A 17 14.81 -9.46 7.66
CA SER A 17 13.45 -8.93 7.53
C SER A 17 13.44 -7.56 6.84
N ARG A 18 14.41 -6.72 7.18
CA ARG A 18 14.63 -5.41 6.57
C ARG A 18 14.99 -5.54 5.09
N ALA A 19 15.99 -6.38 4.78
CA ALA A 19 16.40 -6.66 3.40
C ALA A 19 15.23 -7.15 2.55
N PHE A 20 14.45 -8.09 3.11
CA PHE A 20 13.27 -8.62 2.44
C PHE A 20 12.20 -7.55 2.20
N GLY A 21 11.89 -6.72 3.21
CA GLY A 21 10.93 -5.63 3.09
C GLY A 21 11.33 -4.61 2.03
N THR A 22 12.61 -4.23 2.00
CA THR A 22 13.20 -3.33 1.00
C THR A 22 13.11 -3.92 -0.40
N PHE A 23 13.46 -5.19 -0.55
CA PHE A 23 13.39 -5.89 -1.82
C PHE A 23 11.96 -5.96 -2.35
N VAL A 24 10.99 -6.36 -1.52
CA VAL A 24 9.57 -6.40 -1.89
C VAL A 24 9.07 -5.00 -2.27
N GLY A 25 9.46 -3.98 -1.50
CA GLY A 25 9.12 -2.60 -1.78
C GLY A 25 9.67 -2.08 -3.12
N LEU A 26 10.93 -2.39 -3.44
CA LEU A 26 11.52 -2.03 -4.72
C LEU A 26 10.91 -2.81 -5.88
N LEU A 27 10.62 -4.09 -5.68
CA LEU A 27 9.95 -4.91 -6.70
C LEU A 27 8.57 -4.33 -7.02
N TRP A 28 7.81 -3.93 -6.00
CA TRP A 28 6.54 -3.23 -6.16
C TRP A 28 6.69 -1.91 -6.93
N LEU A 29 7.69 -1.10 -6.58
CA LEU A 29 7.97 0.16 -7.30
C LEU A 29 8.33 -0.09 -8.77
N CYS A 30 9.15 -1.10 -9.07
CA CYS A 30 9.49 -1.47 -10.44
C CYS A 30 8.25 -1.89 -11.24
N VAL A 31 7.36 -2.68 -10.64
CA VAL A 31 6.08 -3.06 -11.26
C VAL A 31 5.24 -1.82 -11.57
N LEU A 32 5.16 -0.87 -10.63
CA LEU A 32 4.40 0.37 -10.86
C LEU A 32 5.00 1.26 -11.94
N VAL A 33 6.32 1.45 -11.91
CA VAL A 33 7.02 2.20 -12.96
C VAL A 33 6.79 1.54 -14.32
N GLY A 34 6.81 0.21 -14.38
CA GLY A 34 6.47 -0.55 -15.60
C GLY A 34 5.03 -0.29 -16.07
N ILE A 35 4.05 -0.35 -15.17
CA ILE A 35 2.64 -0.06 -15.49
C ILE A 35 2.46 1.38 -15.99
N VAL A 36 3.10 2.35 -15.36
CA VAL A 36 3.03 3.76 -15.78
C VAL A 36 3.72 3.96 -17.13
N ALA A 37 4.92 3.39 -17.31
CA ALA A 37 5.70 3.50 -18.53
C ALA A 37 4.96 2.86 -19.71
N THR A 38 4.39 1.67 -19.55
CA THR A 38 3.59 1.02 -20.60
C THR A 38 2.40 1.86 -21.04
N ARG A 39 1.67 2.49 -20.10
CA ARG A 39 0.58 3.41 -20.48
C ARG A 39 1.05 4.68 -21.17
N ALA A 40 2.17 5.26 -20.74
CA ALA A 40 2.75 6.42 -21.40
C ALA A 40 3.25 6.08 -22.82
N VAL A 41 3.77 4.87 -23.00
CA VAL A 41 4.24 4.31 -24.26
C VAL A 41 3.08 3.99 -25.21
N ASP A 42 1.97 3.47 -24.69
CA ASP A 42 0.72 3.26 -25.45
C ASP A 42 0.17 4.58 -26.01
N THR A 43 0.22 5.67 -25.23
CA THR A 43 -0.12 7.01 -25.73
C THR A 43 0.87 7.53 -26.77
N ALA A 44 2.11 7.05 -26.76
CA ALA A 44 3.16 7.41 -27.71
C ALA A 44 3.23 6.47 -28.94
N SER A 45 2.34 5.48 -29.06
CA SER A 45 2.30 4.48 -30.15
C SER A 45 3.57 3.65 -30.35
N VAL A 46 4.42 3.55 -29.32
CA VAL A 46 5.62 2.70 -29.37
C VAL A 46 5.25 1.31 -28.85
N GLN A 47 5.35 0.26 -29.66
CA GLN A 47 5.08 -1.10 -29.17
C GLN A 47 6.36 -1.73 -28.62
N PHE A 48 6.36 -2.05 -27.32
CA PHE A 48 7.39 -2.90 -26.74
C PHE A 48 7.11 -4.35 -27.15
N VAL A 49 7.97 -4.90 -28.01
CA VAL A 49 7.92 -6.29 -28.45
C VAL A 49 9.06 -7.05 -27.76
N GLY A 50 8.77 -7.61 -26.59
CA GLY A 50 9.74 -8.38 -25.83
C GLY A 50 9.07 -9.51 -25.05
N PRO A 51 9.79 -10.60 -24.75
CA PRO A 51 9.32 -11.66 -23.86
C PRO A 51 9.01 -11.09 -22.48
N VAL A 52 7.84 -11.41 -21.94
CA VAL A 52 7.41 -10.96 -20.60
C VAL A 52 8.36 -11.46 -19.50
N GLU A 53 8.98 -12.61 -19.73
CA GLU A 53 9.95 -13.25 -18.84
C GLU A 53 11.20 -12.38 -18.65
N LEU A 54 11.68 -11.73 -19.71
CA LEU A 54 12.83 -10.82 -19.65
C LEU A 54 12.51 -9.56 -18.84
N LEU A 55 11.27 -9.07 -18.92
CA LEU A 55 10.82 -7.91 -18.15
C LEU A 55 10.74 -8.23 -16.66
N TRP A 56 10.25 -9.43 -16.31
CA TRP A 56 10.30 -9.92 -14.94
C TRP A 56 11.74 -10.11 -14.46
N ALA A 57 12.59 -10.79 -15.21
CA ALA A 57 13.99 -10.97 -14.85
C ALA A 57 14.72 -9.63 -14.62
N ALA A 58 14.51 -8.65 -15.52
CA ALA A 58 15.05 -7.31 -15.35
C ALA A 58 14.51 -6.62 -14.09
N THR A 59 13.21 -6.74 -13.82
CA THR A 59 12.57 -6.20 -12.60
C THR A 59 13.20 -6.78 -11.33
N PHE A 60 13.37 -8.11 -11.29
CA PHE A 60 14.03 -8.80 -10.17
C PHE A 60 15.48 -8.34 -9.97
N VAL A 61 16.25 -8.22 -11.06
CA VAL A 61 17.64 -7.76 -11.00
C VAL A 61 17.73 -6.31 -10.52
N VAL A 62 16.88 -5.41 -11.03
CA VAL A 62 16.86 -4.01 -10.61
C VAL A 62 16.46 -3.89 -9.15
N ALA A 63 15.44 -4.63 -8.69
CA ALA A 63 15.04 -4.64 -7.29
C ALA A 63 16.15 -5.17 -6.37
N ALA A 64 16.84 -6.24 -6.77
CA ALA A 64 17.96 -6.79 -6.01
C ALA A 64 19.14 -5.82 -5.93
N LEU A 65 19.54 -5.19 -7.05
CA LEU A 65 20.62 -4.20 -7.08
C LEU A 65 20.25 -2.92 -6.32
N GLY A 66 18.99 -2.49 -6.40
CA GLY A 66 18.49 -1.36 -5.62
C GLY A 66 18.53 -1.66 -4.12
N THR A 67 18.19 -2.89 -3.72
CA THR A 67 18.22 -3.33 -2.31
C THR A 67 19.65 -3.30 -1.78
N THR A 68 20.60 -3.91 -2.50
CA THR A 68 22.01 -3.92 -2.09
C THR A 68 22.60 -2.51 -2.04
N TRP A 69 22.21 -1.63 -2.98
CA TRP A 69 22.62 -0.23 -2.95
C TRP A 69 22.03 0.53 -1.76
N LEU A 70 20.74 0.32 -1.45
CA LEU A 70 20.08 0.94 -0.30
C LEU A 70 20.72 0.52 1.02
N GLU A 71 21.00 -0.79 1.17
CA GLU A 71 21.70 -1.35 2.34
C GLU A 71 23.16 -0.87 2.43
N GLY A 72 23.83 -0.66 1.30
CA GLY A 72 25.19 -0.11 1.22
C GLY A 72 25.33 1.39 1.53
N GLY A 73 24.37 1.98 2.26
CA GLY A 73 24.36 3.40 2.65
C GLY A 73 23.48 4.28 1.75
N GLY A 74 22.66 3.70 0.86
CA GLY A 74 21.70 4.47 0.06
C GLY A 74 20.62 5.14 0.92
N TYR A 75 20.16 4.49 1.99
CA TYR A 75 19.21 5.07 2.95
C TYR A 75 19.71 6.37 3.57
N GLU A 76 20.96 6.39 4.05
CA GLU A 76 21.59 7.56 4.66
C GLU A 76 21.72 8.73 3.68
N ARG A 77 22.06 8.44 2.43
CA ARG A 77 22.15 9.45 1.36
C ARG A 77 20.80 10.07 1.02
N LEU A 78 19.72 9.30 1.16
CA LEU A 78 18.35 9.74 0.89
C LEU A 78 17.67 10.36 2.13
N GLY A 79 18.32 10.31 3.30
CA GLY A 79 17.71 10.68 4.58
C GLY A 79 16.48 9.84 4.92
N ALA A 80 16.41 8.61 4.40
CA ALA A 80 15.30 7.69 4.57
C ALA A 80 15.59 6.73 5.72
N ASP A 81 14.54 6.38 6.48
CA ASP A 81 14.66 5.42 7.58
C ASP A 81 15.03 4.03 7.04
N PRO A 82 16.22 3.52 7.39
CA PRO A 82 16.65 2.18 6.99
C PRO A 82 15.67 1.05 7.37
N ASP A 83 14.97 1.18 8.49
CA ASP A 83 14.12 0.13 9.04
C ASP A 83 12.67 0.19 8.51
N GLY A 84 12.37 1.18 7.66
CA GLY A 84 11.04 1.39 7.08
C GLY A 84 10.61 0.36 6.03
N GLY A 85 11.51 -0.49 5.52
CA GLY A 85 11.25 -1.42 4.41
C GLY A 85 10.05 -2.36 4.63
N PRO A 86 10.00 -3.13 5.73
CA PRO A 86 8.87 -4.00 6.05
C PRO A 86 7.56 -3.21 6.20
N THR A 87 7.61 -2.08 6.92
CA THR A 87 6.46 -1.20 7.13
C THR A 87 5.93 -0.68 5.80
N PHE A 88 6.81 -0.25 4.89
CA PHE A 88 6.45 0.17 3.54
C PHE A 88 5.73 -0.93 2.77
N ALA A 89 6.28 -2.15 2.77
CA ALA A 89 5.68 -3.29 2.07
C ALA A 89 4.24 -3.57 2.56
N TRP A 90 4.04 -3.57 3.89
CA TRP A 90 2.72 -3.73 4.48
C TRP A 90 1.77 -2.57 4.16
N LEU A 91 2.27 -1.33 4.27
CA LEU A 91 1.48 -0.14 3.96
C LEU A 91 1.05 -0.11 2.50
N VAL A 92 1.97 -0.39 1.58
CA VAL A 92 1.71 -0.20 0.15
C VAL A 92 0.90 -1.33 -0.48
N VAL A 93 1.09 -2.58 -0.04
CA VAL A 93 0.39 -3.72 -0.62
C VAL A 93 -0.99 -3.89 0.00
N LEU A 94 -1.11 -3.61 1.31
CA LEU A 94 -2.31 -3.91 2.07
C LEU A 94 -2.92 -2.66 2.68
N PHE A 95 -2.28 -2.05 3.67
CA PHE A 95 -2.99 -1.12 4.56
C PHE A 95 -3.49 0.13 3.86
N VAL A 96 -2.68 0.82 3.06
CA VAL A 96 -3.06 2.06 2.38
C VAL A 96 -4.07 1.78 1.26
N PRO A 97 -3.86 0.83 0.33
CA PRO A 97 -4.90 0.49 -0.64
C PRO A 97 -6.23 0.12 0.00
N LEU A 98 -6.21 -0.66 1.08
CA LEU A 98 -7.43 -1.09 1.78
C LEU A 98 -8.09 0.06 2.54
N ALA A 99 -7.31 0.90 3.22
CA ALA A 99 -7.83 2.06 3.93
C ALA A 99 -8.49 3.05 2.97
N PHE A 100 -7.95 3.24 1.76
CA PHE A 100 -8.52 4.17 0.78
C PHE A 100 -9.45 3.50 -0.24
N LEU A 101 -9.67 2.19 -0.15
CA LEU A 101 -10.57 1.44 -1.03
C LEU A 101 -11.99 2.03 -1.08
N PRO A 102 -12.62 2.41 0.06
CA PRO A 102 -13.97 2.99 0.04
C PRO A 102 -14.02 4.33 -0.70
N LEU A 103 -13.00 5.17 -0.52
CA LEU A 103 -12.87 6.45 -1.22
C LEU A 103 -12.72 6.23 -2.72
N TRP A 104 -11.90 5.27 -3.12
CA TRP A 104 -11.70 4.94 -4.51
C TRP A 104 -12.97 4.35 -5.15
N LEU A 105 -13.68 3.44 -4.48
CA LEU A 105 -14.98 2.93 -4.91
C LEU A 105 -16.02 4.06 -5.07
N ALA A 106 -16.07 5.00 -4.13
CA ALA A 106 -16.95 6.16 -4.24
C ALA A 106 -16.58 7.04 -5.45
N SER A 107 -15.29 7.29 -5.67
CA SER A 107 -14.83 8.09 -6.82
C SER A 107 -15.13 7.45 -8.16
N THR A 108 -14.95 6.13 -8.31
CA THR A 108 -15.24 5.40 -9.56
C THR A 108 -16.72 5.42 -9.88
N ARG A 109 -17.58 5.29 -8.86
CA ARG A 109 -19.04 5.41 -9.00
C ARG A 109 -19.48 6.82 -9.38
N LEU A 110 -18.89 7.85 -8.77
CA LEU A 110 -19.23 9.25 -9.06
C LEU A 110 -18.76 9.69 -10.45
N LEU A 111 -17.61 9.19 -10.91
CA LEU A 111 -17.00 9.58 -12.19
C LEU A 111 -17.41 8.68 -13.36
N GLY A 112 -18.15 7.58 -13.10
CA GLY A 112 -18.54 6.61 -14.14
C GLY A 112 -17.36 5.83 -14.73
N GLU A 113 -16.25 5.75 -14.00
CA GLU A 113 -14.99 5.14 -14.43
C GLU A 113 -14.92 3.65 -14.02
N PRO A 114 -14.08 2.83 -14.68
CA PRO A 114 -13.96 1.41 -14.38
C PRO A 114 -13.58 1.15 -12.92
N THR A 115 -14.22 0.13 -12.33
CA THR A 115 -14.03 -0.32 -10.94
C THR A 115 -12.76 -1.17 -10.77
N VAL A 116 -11.65 -0.80 -11.42
CA VAL A 116 -10.33 -1.39 -11.17
C VAL A 116 -9.41 -0.27 -10.67
N PRO A 117 -8.62 -0.47 -9.59
CA PRO A 117 -7.75 0.58 -9.06
C PRO A 117 -6.96 1.24 -10.18
N ASN A 118 -7.21 2.53 -10.40
CA ASN A 118 -6.56 3.25 -11.49
C ASN A 118 -5.13 3.61 -11.08
N ILE A 119 -4.28 3.83 -12.07
CA ILE A 119 -2.86 4.17 -11.85
C ILE A 119 -2.66 5.32 -10.86
N PRO A 120 -3.45 6.42 -10.91
CA PRO A 120 -3.37 7.49 -9.92
C PRO A 120 -3.58 7.01 -8.47
N PHE A 121 -4.54 6.11 -8.22
CA PHE A 121 -4.78 5.56 -6.90
C PHE A 121 -3.59 4.75 -6.38
N VAL A 122 -3.04 3.86 -7.21
CA VAL A 122 -1.93 3.01 -6.79
C VAL A 122 -0.64 3.83 -6.60
N LEU A 123 -0.42 4.85 -7.44
CA LEU A 123 0.68 5.81 -7.25
C LEU A 123 0.51 6.61 -5.95
N PHE A 124 -0.68 7.13 -5.68
CA PHE A 124 -0.97 7.84 -4.44
C PHE A 124 -0.71 6.96 -3.22
N ALA A 125 -1.24 5.73 -3.23
CA ALA A 125 -1.03 4.77 -2.14
C ALA A 125 0.46 4.48 -1.92
N THR A 126 1.23 4.38 -3.00
CA THR A 126 2.68 4.12 -2.97
C THR A 126 3.47 5.29 -2.42
N LEU A 127 3.20 6.50 -2.89
CA LEU A 127 3.86 7.70 -2.38
C LEU A 127 3.52 7.95 -0.91
N LEU A 128 2.26 7.77 -0.53
CA LEU A 128 1.81 7.92 0.85
C LEU A 128 2.47 6.88 1.76
N SER A 129 2.51 5.61 1.34
CA SER A 129 3.18 4.54 2.08
C SER A 129 4.67 4.81 2.24
N GLY A 130 5.32 5.32 1.20
CA GLY A 130 6.75 5.67 1.24
C GLY A 130 7.03 6.80 2.21
N TRP A 131 6.20 7.85 2.19
CA TRP A 131 6.31 8.95 3.15
C TRP A 131 6.07 8.49 4.60
N LEU A 132 5.05 7.67 4.82
CA LEU A 132 4.73 7.10 6.13
C LEU A 132 5.88 6.24 6.67
N ALA A 133 6.42 5.34 5.85
CA ALA A 133 7.41 4.36 6.26
C ALA A 133 8.84 4.88 6.35
N PHE A 134 9.27 5.74 5.42
CA PHE A 134 10.67 6.12 5.29
C PHE A 134 11.00 7.54 5.76
N TYR A 135 10.00 8.41 5.92
CA TYR A 135 10.21 9.84 6.23
C TYR A 135 9.55 10.29 7.54
N GLY A 136 9.34 9.35 8.47
CA GLY A 136 8.74 9.60 9.78
C GLY A 136 7.28 10.07 9.70
N GLY A 137 6.57 9.77 8.59
CA GLY A 137 5.18 10.17 8.44
C GLY A 137 4.26 9.53 9.48
N LEU A 138 4.56 8.30 9.89
CA LEU A 138 3.89 7.64 11.02
C LEU A 138 4.06 8.44 12.32
N GLU A 139 5.30 8.75 12.70
CA GLU A 139 5.62 9.49 13.93
C GLU A 139 5.00 10.90 13.94
N ARG A 140 5.03 11.60 12.79
CA ARG A 140 4.44 12.94 12.65
C ARG A 140 2.93 12.94 12.79
N LEU A 141 2.28 11.85 12.42
CA LEU A 141 0.85 11.65 12.57
C LEU A 141 0.51 10.89 13.86
N ASP A 142 1.51 10.62 14.71
CA ASP A 142 1.40 9.83 15.93
C ASP A 142 0.79 8.44 15.67
N LEU A 143 0.97 7.89 14.47
CA LEU A 143 0.38 6.64 14.00
C LEU A 143 1.27 5.45 14.32
N GLU A 144 0.67 4.41 14.91
CA GLU A 144 1.29 3.10 15.01
C GLU A 144 0.82 2.20 13.84
N SER A 145 1.66 1.23 13.45
CA SER A 145 1.27 0.23 12.45
C SER A 145 0.01 -0.55 12.85
N ASP A 146 -0.22 -0.73 14.16
CA ASP A 146 -1.41 -1.43 14.69
C ASP A 146 -2.72 -0.67 14.45
N ASP A 147 -2.65 0.65 14.31
CA ASP A 147 -3.82 1.48 14.00
C ASP A 147 -4.34 1.25 12.58
N PHE A 148 -3.47 0.88 11.63
CA PHE A 148 -3.90 0.48 10.29
C PHE A 148 -4.64 -0.85 10.28
N THR A 149 -4.21 -1.81 11.10
CA THR A 149 -4.93 -3.09 11.28
C THR A 149 -6.32 -2.85 11.87
N ARG A 150 -6.44 -1.89 12.79
CA ARG A 150 -7.73 -1.51 13.38
C ARG A 150 -8.63 -0.82 12.36
N VAL A 151 -8.12 0.17 11.62
CA VAL A 151 -8.87 0.82 10.53
C VAL A 151 -9.34 -0.21 9.51
N PHE A 152 -8.48 -1.17 9.14
CA PHE A 152 -8.86 -2.29 8.28
C PHE A 152 -10.01 -3.12 8.89
N GLY A 153 -9.89 -3.51 10.17
CA GLY A 153 -10.95 -4.23 10.87
C GLY A 153 -12.29 -3.48 10.85
N TYR A 154 -12.26 -2.16 11.03
CA TYR A 154 -13.47 -1.32 10.92
C TYR A 154 -14.02 -1.25 9.50
N VAL A 155 -13.17 -1.05 8.49
CA VAL A 155 -13.58 -0.99 7.08
C VAL A 155 -14.18 -2.32 6.65
N VAL A 156 -13.59 -3.45 7.03
CA VAL A 156 -14.14 -4.79 6.77
C VAL A 156 -15.45 -5.00 7.53
N ALA A 157 -15.49 -4.68 8.83
CA ALA A 157 -16.70 -4.85 9.64
C ALA A 157 -17.88 -4.01 9.13
N LEU A 158 -17.61 -2.86 8.51
CA LEU A 158 -18.63 -1.99 7.92
C LEU A 158 -18.95 -2.35 6.46
N GLY A 159 -17.98 -2.91 5.72
CA GLY A 159 -18.17 -3.39 4.36
C GLY A 159 -18.92 -4.73 4.28
N VAL A 160 -18.71 -5.64 5.23
CA VAL A 160 -19.35 -6.97 5.28
C VAL A 160 -20.89 -6.89 5.31
N PRO A 161 -21.53 -6.03 6.13
CA PRO A 161 -22.98 -5.87 6.11
C PRO A 161 -23.53 -5.36 4.76
N ILE A 162 -22.81 -4.45 4.10
CA ILE A 162 -23.22 -3.88 2.80
C ILE A 162 -23.09 -4.93 1.70
N ALA A 163 -21.96 -5.66 1.65
CA ALA A 163 -21.76 -6.76 0.73
C ALA A 163 -22.75 -7.91 0.99
N GLY A 164 -23.01 -8.20 2.27
CA GLY A 164 -24.00 -9.18 2.70
C GLY A 164 -25.41 -8.80 2.28
N ALA A 165 -25.81 -7.53 2.43
CA ALA A 165 -27.10 -7.04 1.96
C ALA A 165 -27.22 -7.10 0.43
N ALA A 166 -26.21 -6.65 -0.31
CA ALA A 166 -26.19 -6.75 -1.77
C ALA A 166 -26.32 -8.20 -2.27
N TRP A 167 -25.70 -9.15 -1.56
CA TRP A 167 -25.79 -10.58 -1.87
C TRP A 167 -27.13 -11.19 -1.47
N LEU A 168 -27.69 -10.81 -0.31
CA LEU A 168 -28.93 -11.38 0.22
C LEU A 168 -30.18 -10.90 -0.51
N PHE A 169 -30.16 -9.65 -0.99
CA PHE A 169 -31.31 -9.04 -1.65
C PHE A 169 -31.27 -9.16 -3.18
N ASP A 170 -30.17 -9.69 -3.76
CA ASP A 170 -29.94 -9.86 -5.21
C ASP A 170 -30.28 -8.57 -6.01
N ASP A 171 -30.17 -7.43 -5.35
CA ASP A 171 -30.64 -6.14 -5.85
C ASP A 171 -29.41 -5.29 -6.15
N GLY A 172 -28.98 -5.33 -7.42
CA GLY A 172 -27.85 -4.54 -7.93
C GLY A 172 -28.03 -3.01 -7.77
N THR A 173 -29.21 -2.58 -7.32
CA THR A 173 -29.56 -1.21 -6.94
C THR A 173 -28.84 -0.73 -5.68
N VAL A 174 -28.65 -1.58 -4.66
CA VAL A 174 -28.00 -1.18 -3.39
C VAL A 174 -26.53 -0.76 -3.59
N VAL A 175 -25.85 -1.32 -4.60
CA VAL A 175 -24.43 -1.02 -4.91
C VAL A 175 -24.30 0.06 -5.99
N SER A 176 -25.37 0.35 -6.74
CA SER A 176 -25.40 1.42 -7.77
C SER A 176 -25.93 2.75 -7.25
N ASP A 177 -26.43 2.78 -6.01
CA ASP A 177 -27.02 3.97 -5.41
C ASP A 177 -25.92 4.94 -4.88
N PRO A 178 -25.96 6.25 -5.21
CA PRO A 178 -25.14 7.28 -4.55
C PRO A 178 -25.23 7.23 -3.01
N VAL A 179 -26.28 6.65 -2.44
CA VAL A 179 -26.39 6.36 -1.00
C VAL A 179 -25.29 5.43 -0.51
N ALA A 180 -24.88 4.41 -1.27
CA ALA A 180 -23.79 3.50 -0.90
C ALA A 180 -22.42 4.18 -0.97
N ALA A 181 -22.20 5.08 -1.95
CA ALA A 181 -21.00 5.90 -2.02
C ALA A 181 -20.93 6.90 -0.86
N ALA A 182 -22.04 7.54 -0.50
CA ALA A 182 -22.14 8.43 0.66
C ALA A 182 -21.90 7.66 1.97
N LEU A 183 -22.47 6.47 2.12
CA LEU A 183 -22.21 5.59 3.27
C LEU A 183 -20.75 5.18 3.36
N ALA A 184 -20.11 4.80 2.24
CA ALA A 184 -18.68 4.47 2.21
C ALA A 184 -17.81 5.67 2.63
N ILE A 185 -18.13 6.88 2.18
CA ILE A 185 -17.43 8.11 2.58
C ILE A 185 -17.66 8.41 4.07
N VAL A 186 -18.89 8.27 4.57
CA VAL A 186 -19.23 8.50 5.99
C VAL A 186 -18.54 7.46 6.89
N VAL A 187 -18.52 6.20 6.47
CA VAL A 187 -17.80 5.12 7.14
C VAL A 187 -16.30 5.41 7.17
N GLN A 188 -15.72 5.83 6.05
CA GLN A 188 -14.32 6.19 5.97
C GLN A 188 -13.99 7.41 6.84
N ALA A 189 -14.83 8.44 6.81
CA ALA A 189 -14.68 9.63 7.63
C ALA A 189 -14.82 9.30 9.12
N ALA A 190 -15.76 8.43 9.50
CA ALA A 190 -15.94 7.95 10.86
C ALA A 190 -14.77 7.08 11.34
N ALA A 191 -14.22 6.21 10.48
CA ALA A 191 -13.02 5.42 10.78
C ALA A 191 -11.80 6.33 11.00
N CYS A 192 -11.59 7.31 10.12
CA CYS A 192 -10.56 8.33 10.28
C CYS A 192 -10.76 9.14 11.56
N TRP A 193 -11.99 9.57 11.86
CA TRP A 193 -12.33 10.35 13.06
C TRP A 193 -12.13 9.56 14.35
N LEU A 194 -12.55 8.30 14.39
CA LEU A 194 -12.35 7.43 15.56
C LEU A 194 -10.87 7.11 15.81
N GLY A 195 -10.07 6.98 14.75
CA GLY A 195 -8.61 6.90 14.84
C GLY A 195 -8.01 8.15 15.49
N VAL A 196 -8.52 9.34 15.15
CA VAL A 196 -8.03 10.63 15.68
C VAL A 196 -8.52 10.91 17.12
N VAL A 197 -9.80 10.68 17.43
CA VAL A 197 -10.40 11.09 18.72
C VAL A 197 -9.94 10.24 19.90
N ARG A 198 -9.56 8.98 19.69
CA ARG A 198 -9.14 8.10 20.79
C ARG A 198 -7.72 8.39 21.31
N ARG A 199 -6.90 9.17 20.58
CA ARG A 199 -5.57 9.63 21.01
C ARG A 199 -5.60 10.90 21.87
N GLY A 200 -6.76 11.55 21.99
CA GLY A 200 -6.94 12.71 22.88
C GLY A 200 -7.25 12.36 24.34
N ARG A 201 -7.14 11.09 24.74
CA ARG A 201 -7.31 10.58 26.12
C ARG A 201 -6.11 9.76 26.51
#